data_AF-A0A3D4TEN4-F1
#
_entry.id   AF-A0A3D4TEN4-F1
#
_cell.length_a   1.000
_cell.length_b   1.000
_cell.length_c   1.000
_cell.angle_alpha   90.00
_cell.angle_beta   90.00
_cell.angle_gamma   90.00
#
_symmetry.space_group_name_H-M   'P 1'
#
loop_
_entity.id
_entity.type
_entity.pdbx_description
1 polymer ?
#
loop_
_entity_poly.entity_id
_entity_poly.type
_entity_poly.pdbx_seq_one_letter_code
_entity_poly.pdbx_strand_id
1 'polypeptide(L)'
;SGRYSLNASRKNAYVIYPNGQVRKTRNFLFLRFYPSIKPGTEIYVPEKRGKTKLSTGEVIGIVTGLTSLISVLVVLTNATK
;
A
#
# COMPACT_ATOMS: atom_id res chain seq x y z
N SER A 1 9.52 -19.41 21.72
CA SER A 1 8.31 -18.57 21.54
C SER A 1 8.35 -17.97 20.14
N GLY A 2 7.30 -18.19 19.33
CA GLY A 2 7.21 -17.65 17.96
C GLY A 2 6.58 -16.26 17.97
N ARG A 3 7.40 -15.20 18.05
CA ARG A 3 6.92 -13.82 17.98
C ARG A 3 7.18 -13.24 16.59
N TYR A 4 6.25 -12.43 16.10
CA TYR A 4 6.47 -11.67 14.86
C TYR A 4 7.65 -10.70 15.02
N SER A 5 8.37 -10.47 13.92
CA SER A 5 9.36 -9.37 13.84
C SER A 5 8.71 -8.02 14.19
N LEU A 6 9.49 -7.12 14.78
CA LEU A 6 9.06 -5.76 15.16
C LEU A 6 8.44 -5.01 13.97
N ASN A 7 8.98 -5.24 12.78
CA ASN A 7 8.55 -4.60 11.54
C ASN A 7 7.68 -5.51 10.66
N ALA A 8 7.07 -6.58 11.19
CA ALA A 8 6.29 -7.52 10.40
C ALA A 8 4.96 -6.93 9.87
N SER A 9 4.70 -7.07 8.57
CA SER A 9 3.42 -6.76 7.95
C SER A 9 2.45 -7.94 8.06
N ARG A 10 1.82 -8.08 9.25
CA ARG A 10 0.85 -9.17 9.52
C ARG A 10 -0.33 -9.19 8.54
N LYS A 11 -0.71 -8.02 8.01
CA LYS A 11 -1.79 -7.88 7.01
C LYS A 11 -1.46 -8.49 5.65
N ASN A 12 -0.18 -8.61 5.34
CA ASN A 12 0.32 -9.13 4.06
C ASN A 12 0.91 -10.53 4.22
N ALA A 13 0.69 -11.18 5.36
CA ALA A 13 1.13 -12.54 5.57
C ALA A 13 0.45 -13.48 4.56
N TYR A 14 1.23 -14.39 4.00
CA TYR A 14 0.75 -15.40 3.08
C TYR A 14 1.38 -16.74 3.40
N VAL A 15 0.76 -17.76 2.83
CA VAL A 15 1.00 -19.16 3.13
C VAL A 15 1.27 -19.87 1.82
N ILE A 16 2.38 -20.61 1.77
CA ILE A 16 2.77 -21.45 0.64
C ILE A 16 2.47 -22.89 1.03
N TYR A 17 1.53 -23.52 0.33
CA TYR A 17 1.17 -24.92 0.55
C TYR A 17 2.20 -25.86 -0.07
N PRO A 18 2.27 -27.13 0.37
CA PRO A 18 3.19 -28.13 -0.19
C PRO A 18 3.08 -28.33 -1.70
N ASN A 19 1.90 -28.07 -2.27
CA ASN A 19 1.63 -28.17 -3.71
C ASN A 19 1.95 -26.88 -4.49
N GLY A 20 2.63 -25.91 -3.86
CA GLY A 20 3.01 -24.63 -4.47
C GLY A 20 1.89 -23.59 -4.54
N GLN A 21 0.67 -23.89 -4.06
CA GLN A 21 -0.39 -22.88 -4.01
C GLN A 21 -0.06 -21.80 -2.97
N VAL A 22 -0.35 -20.54 -3.33
CA VAL A 22 -0.14 -19.40 -2.43
C VAL A 22 -1.49 -18.83 -2.01
N ARG A 23 -1.72 -18.70 -0.70
CA ARG A 23 -2.89 -17.99 -0.16
C ARG A 23 -2.48 -16.86 0.77
N LYS A 24 -3.01 -15.67 0.51
CA LYS A 24 -2.82 -14.48 1.34
C LYS A 24 -3.91 -14.35 2.40
N THR A 25 -3.57 -13.71 3.50
CA THR A 25 -4.55 -13.22 4.48
C THR A 25 -5.48 -12.23 3.80
N ARG A 26 -6.80 -12.43 3.95
CA ARG A 26 -7.81 -11.47 3.46
C ARG A 26 -8.25 -10.58 4.62
N ASN A 27 -8.59 -9.34 4.29
CA ASN A 27 -9.04 -8.33 5.22
C ASN A 27 -10.32 -7.73 4.65
N PHE A 28 -11.39 -7.66 5.45
CA PHE A 28 -12.59 -6.91 5.12
C PHE A 28 -13.01 -6.07 6.32
N LEU A 29 -13.11 -4.75 6.12
CA LEU A 29 -13.33 -3.74 7.18
C LEU A 29 -12.38 -3.93 8.38
N PHE A 30 -12.84 -4.61 9.42
CA PHE A 30 -12.14 -4.81 10.70
C PHE A 30 -11.76 -6.28 10.94
N LEU A 31 -12.25 -7.20 10.10
CA LEU A 31 -12.08 -8.64 10.26
C LEU A 31 -10.95 -9.16 9.36
N ARG A 32 -10.10 -10.02 9.94
CA ARG A 32 -9.00 -10.69 9.24
C ARG A 32 -9.35 -12.16 9.05
N PHE A 33 -9.27 -12.61 7.82
CA PHE A 33 -9.46 -14.00 7.43
C PHE A 33 -8.11 -14.62 7.11
N TYR A 34 -7.63 -15.43 8.05
CA TYR A 34 -6.39 -16.18 7.91
C TYR A 34 -6.64 -17.47 7.10
N PRO A 35 -5.73 -17.83 6.18
CA PRO A 35 -5.85 -19.08 5.43
C PRO A 35 -5.66 -20.29 6.34
N SER A 36 -6.34 -21.40 6.03
CA SER A 36 -6.17 -22.67 6.74
C SER A 36 -4.76 -23.23 6.55
N ILE A 37 -4.13 -23.72 7.62
CA ILE A 37 -2.79 -24.30 7.58
C ILE A 37 -2.89 -25.82 7.36
N LYS A 38 -2.06 -26.37 6.46
CA LYS A 38 -1.93 -27.82 6.22
C LYS A 38 -0.53 -28.29 6.62
N PRO A 39 -0.29 -29.57 6.92
CA PRO A 39 1.06 -30.09 7.14
C PRO A 39 1.97 -29.81 5.94
N GLY A 40 3.24 -29.47 6.19
CA GLY A 40 4.23 -29.11 5.16
C GLY A 40 4.05 -27.71 4.55
N THR A 41 3.19 -26.90 5.12
CA THR A 41 2.94 -25.52 4.68
C THR A 41 3.97 -24.57 5.26
N GLU A 42 4.45 -23.62 4.44
CA GLU A 42 5.39 -22.58 4.86
C GLU A 42 4.66 -21.24 5.06
N ILE A 43 4.91 -20.59 6.20
CA ILE A 43 4.28 -19.31 6.55
C ILE A 43 5.29 -18.19 6.32
N TYR A 44 4.97 -17.28 5.41
CA TYR A 44 5.80 -16.14 5.12
C TYR A 44 5.15 -14.85 5.63
N VAL A 45 5.86 -14.14 6.50
CA VAL A 45 5.42 -12.85 7.04
C VAL A 45 6.39 -11.78 6.53
N PRO A 46 6.00 -11.01 5.51
CA PRO A 46 6.88 -9.99 4.96
C PRO A 46 7.08 -8.87 5.98
N GLU A 47 8.22 -8.20 5.87
CA GLU A 47 8.41 -6.93 6.55
C GLU A 47 7.51 -5.84 5.96
N LYS A 48 7.11 -4.90 6.81
CA LYS A 48 6.32 -3.75 6.45
C LYS A 48 7.20 -2.82 5.64
N ARG A 49 7.02 -2.86 4.32
CA ARG A 49 7.62 -1.88 3.41
C ARG A 49 7.32 -0.48 3.93
N GLY A 50 8.38 0.31 4.10
CA GLY A 50 8.25 1.73 4.39
C GLY A 50 7.38 2.36 3.31
N LYS A 51 6.31 3.06 3.71
CA LYS A 51 5.60 3.91 2.77
C LYS A 51 6.54 5.07 2.47
N THR A 52 7.00 5.22 1.24
CA THR A 52 7.66 6.44 0.81
C THR A 52 6.67 7.57 1.01
N LYS A 53 7.02 8.51 1.90
CA LYS A 53 6.28 9.76 2.04
C LYS A 53 6.73 10.68 0.92
N LEU A 54 5.81 11.48 0.39
CA LEU A 54 6.19 12.55 -0.52
C LEU A 54 7.11 13.51 0.23
N SER A 55 8.25 13.81 -0.37
CA SER A 55 9.14 14.87 0.09
C SER A 55 8.49 16.23 -0.12
N THR A 56 8.92 17.23 0.64
CA THR A 56 8.46 18.61 0.48
C THR A 56 8.66 19.11 -0.95
N GLY A 57 9.77 18.73 -1.60
CA GLY A 57 10.06 19.09 -2.99
C GLY A 57 9.07 18.48 -3.99
N GLU A 58 8.72 17.20 -3.84
CA GLU A 58 7.72 16.54 -4.69
C GLU A 58 6.34 17.19 -4.53
N VAL A 59 5.95 17.53 -3.30
CA VAL A 59 4.69 18.23 -3.04
C VAL A 59 4.67 19.60 -3.72
N ILE A 60 5.73 20.39 -3.57
CA ILE A 60 5.83 21.71 -4.22
C ILE A 60 5.77 21.56 -5.73
N GLY A 61 6.46 20.57 -6.31
CA GLY A 61 6.42 20.30 -7.75
C GLY A 61 5.01 20.01 -8.25
N ILE A 62 4.28 19.13 -7.55
CA ILE A 62 2.88 18.81 -7.88
C ILE A 62 1.98 20.05 -7.76
N VAL A 63 2.08 20.79 -6.66
CA VAL A 63 1.28 22.01 -6.42
C VAL A 63 1.54 23.06 -7.48
N THR A 64 2.81 23.26 -7.86
CA THR A 64 3.20 24.24 -8.88
C THR A 64 2.63 23.86 -10.25
N GLY A 65 2.74 22.59 -10.63
CA GLY A 65 2.17 22.08 -11.88
C GLY A 65 0.66 22.28 -11.95
N LEU A 66 -0.06 21.93 -10.87
CA LEU A 66 -1.51 22.16 -10.75
C LEU A 66 -1.85 23.65 -10.79
N THR A 67 -1.09 24.49 -10.09
CA THR A 67 -1.29 25.94 -10.06
C THR A 67 -1.13 26.55 -11.45
N SER A 68 -0.15 26.11 -12.23
CA SER A 68 0.07 26.57 -13.60
C SER A 68 -1.15 26.31 -14.48
N LEU A 69 -1.67 25.08 -14.45
CA LEU A 69 -2.87 24.69 -15.19
C LEU A 69 -4.11 25.51 -14.77
N ILE A 70 -4.30 25.68 -13.46
CA ILE A 70 -5.40 26.50 -12.92
C ILE A 70 -5.24 27.96 -13.34
N SER A 71 -4.02 28.50 -13.31
CA SER A 71 -3.74 29.89 -13.67
C SER A 71 -4.11 30.17 -15.11
N VAL A 72 -3.75 29.28 -16.04
CA VAL A 72 -4.15 29.39 -17.45
C VAL A 72 -5.67 29.36 -17.59
N LEU A 73 -6.35 28.44 -16.89
CA LEU A 73 -7.81 28.36 -16.93
C LEU A 73 -8.45 29.67 -16.43
N VAL A 74 -7.96 30.23 -15.33
CA VAL A 74 -8.45 31.49 -14.76
C VAL A 74 -8.27 32.64 -15.75
N VAL A 75 -7.09 32.75 -16.38
CA VAL A 75 -6.82 33.77 -17.40
C VAL A 75 -7.78 33.63 -18.58
N LEU A 76 -8.00 32.42 -19.08
CA LEU A 76 -8.93 32.18 -20.18
C LEU A 76 -10.37 32.53 -19.81
N THR A 77 -10.83 32.20 -18.61
CA THR A 77 -12.18 32.57 -18.15
C THR A 77 -12.36 34.08 -17.93
N ASN A 78 -11.28 34.79 -17.60
CA ASN A 78 -11.30 36.24 -17.46
C ASN A 78 -11.22 36.96 -18.81
N ALA A 79 -10.59 36.36 -19.82
CA ALA A 79 -10.44 36.94 -21.15
C ALA A 79 -11.67 36.75 -22.07
N THR A 80 -12.57 35.81 -21.74
CA THR A 80 -13.82 35.56 -22.47
C THR A 80 -15.03 36.28 -21.88
N LYS A 81 -14.86 36.96 -20.74
CA LYS A 81 -15.81 37.93 -20.20
C LYS A 81 -15.53 39.33 -20.75
#